data_AF-A0A075HBA3-F1
#
_entry.id   AF-A0A075HBA3-F1
#
_cell.length_a   1.000
_cell.length_b   1.000
_cell.length_c   1.000
_cell.angle_alpha   90.00
_cell.angle_beta   90.00
_cell.angle_gamma   90.00
#
_symmetry.space_group_name_H-M   'P 1'
#
loop_
_entity.id
_entity.type
_entity.pdbx_description
1 polymer ?
#
loop_
_entity_poly.entity_id
_entity_poly.type
_entity_poly.pdbx_seq_one_letter_code
_entity_poly.pdbx_strand_id
1 'polypeptide(L)'
;MKMILAGAQPDYLPYIGFFHKMSNCDSYMIVDHVQFSKKVFQNRNRIKGKNGIILLTVPVLTKNKFEQPIKDVLINNQVNWQKKHFRSITLNYQNATYYDDFRDFFEKIYSEKWNKLIELNEYIIMHIAKLLEIDLPIQKSSEFNFVGKKTDLLIEMCQKTNADIYLSGEGGRAYVDDTKFKKII
;
A
#
# COMPACT_ATOMS: atom_id res chain seq x y z
N MET A 1 24.81 -2.09 14.41
CA MET A 1 23.34 -2.24 14.55
C MET A 1 22.88 -3.20 13.49
N LYS A 2 21.85 -4.01 13.77
CA LYS A 2 21.22 -4.88 12.77
C LYS A 2 20.25 -4.05 11.93
N MET A 3 20.28 -4.22 10.60
CA MET A 3 19.39 -3.56 9.63
C MET A 3 18.04 -4.29 9.55
N ILE A 4 16.94 -3.58 9.82
CA ILE A 4 15.58 -4.10 9.79
C ILE A 4 14.86 -3.65 8.52
N LEU A 5 14.48 -4.62 7.69
CA LEU A 5 13.62 -4.42 6.53
C LEU A 5 12.17 -4.75 6.88
N ALA A 6 11.23 -3.89 6.48
CA ALA A 6 9.82 -4.24 6.40
C ALA A 6 9.29 -4.06 4.98
N GLY A 7 8.15 -4.67 4.67
CA GLY A 7 7.49 -4.42 3.39
C GLY A 7 6.02 -4.76 3.39
N ALA A 8 5.31 -4.20 2.42
CA ALA A 8 3.91 -4.50 2.18
C ALA A 8 3.53 -4.21 0.74
N GLN A 9 2.48 -4.89 0.27
CA GLN A 9 1.82 -4.48 -0.97
C GLN A 9 1.17 -3.10 -0.76
N PRO A 10 1.18 -2.24 -1.79
CA PRO A 10 0.65 -0.88 -1.67
C PRO A 10 -0.88 -0.91 -1.68
N ASP A 11 -1.46 -0.62 -0.51
CA ASP A 11 -2.91 -0.55 -0.32
C ASP A 11 -3.46 0.85 -0.62
N TYR A 12 -4.71 0.92 -1.04
CA TYR A 12 -5.41 2.18 -1.23
C TYR A 12 -5.91 2.71 0.11
N LEU A 13 -5.46 3.91 0.51
CA LEU A 13 -5.73 4.52 1.83
C LEU A 13 -5.34 3.61 3.01
N PRO A 14 -4.07 3.19 3.15
CA PRO A 14 -3.68 2.14 4.11
C PRO A 14 -4.11 2.43 5.55
N TYR A 15 -4.40 1.35 6.29
CA TYR A 15 -4.72 1.43 7.72
C TYR A 15 -3.46 1.74 8.56
N ILE A 16 -3.65 2.21 9.79
CA ILE A 16 -2.55 2.67 10.65
C ILE A 16 -1.45 1.63 10.91
N GLY A 17 -1.78 0.33 10.93
CA GLY A 17 -0.79 -0.73 11.13
C GLY A 17 0.20 -0.88 9.97
N PHE A 18 -0.15 -0.39 8.77
CA PHE A 18 0.80 -0.26 7.66
C PHE A 18 1.95 0.68 8.04
N PHE A 19 1.62 1.84 8.60
CA PHE A 19 2.56 2.89 9.00
C PHE A 19 3.25 2.57 10.32
N HIS A 20 2.57 1.92 11.26
CA HIS A 20 3.21 1.41 12.48
C HIS A 20 4.33 0.41 12.15
N LYS A 21 4.11 -0.50 11.20
CA LYS A 21 5.18 -1.39 10.74
C LYS A 21 6.31 -0.61 10.07
N MET A 22 5.98 0.40 9.28
CA MET A 22 6.94 1.27 8.63
C MET A 22 7.81 2.03 9.65
N SER A 23 7.22 2.56 10.73
CA SER A 23 7.95 3.29 11.77
C SER A 23 8.83 2.42 12.67
N ASN A 24 8.80 1.09 12.51
CA ASN A 24 9.57 0.13 13.31
C ASN A 24 10.67 -0.58 12.49
N CYS A 25 11.06 -0.01 11.33
CA CYS A 25 12.10 -0.55 10.47
C CYS A 25 13.08 0.54 10.01
N ASP A 26 14.24 0.12 9.52
CA ASP A 26 15.28 1.02 9.01
C ASP A 26 15.14 1.27 7.50
N SER A 27 14.43 0.39 6.78
CA SER A 27 14.13 0.50 5.35
C SER A 27 12.81 -0.18 5.02
N TYR A 28 12.06 0.35 4.06
CA TYR A 28 10.74 -0.15 3.68
C TYR A 28 10.62 -0.49 2.20
N MET A 29 10.07 -1.66 1.91
CA MET A 29 9.82 -2.16 0.56
C MET A 29 8.34 -2.05 0.19
N ILE A 30 8.01 -1.23 -0.80
CA ILE A 30 6.72 -1.26 -1.50
C ILE A 30 6.72 -2.46 -2.45
N VAL A 31 5.91 -3.47 -2.12
CA VAL A 31 5.87 -4.76 -2.83
C VAL A 31 4.86 -4.69 -3.98
N ASP A 32 5.29 -4.15 -5.11
CA ASP A 32 4.50 -3.86 -6.31
C ASP A 32 4.72 -4.83 -7.50
N HIS A 33 5.80 -5.62 -7.50
CA HIS A 33 6.07 -6.60 -8.57
C HIS A 33 5.22 -7.88 -8.47
N VAL A 34 4.54 -8.09 -7.33
CA VAL A 34 3.70 -9.27 -7.09
C VAL A 34 2.33 -9.13 -7.73
N GLN A 35 1.63 -10.26 -7.88
CA GLN A 35 0.31 -10.33 -8.50
C GLN A 35 -0.74 -9.44 -7.79
N PHE A 36 -1.49 -8.69 -8.58
CA PHE A 36 -2.64 -7.92 -8.13
C PHE A 36 -3.81 -8.83 -7.74
N SER A 37 -4.53 -8.49 -6.67
CA SER A 37 -5.70 -9.22 -6.20
C SER A 37 -6.85 -8.26 -5.85
N LYS A 38 -7.99 -8.43 -6.53
CA LYS A 38 -9.23 -7.70 -6.22
C LYS A 38 -9.82 -8.01 -4.85
N LYS A 39 -9.37 -9.08 -4.20
CA LYS A 39 -9.91 -9.53 -2.91
C LYS A 39 -9.31 -8.77 -1.74
N VAL A 40 -8.20 -8.05 -1.92
CA VAL A 40 -7.51 -7.29 -0.86
C VAL A 40 -7.78 -5.78 -0.99
N PHE A 41 -7.04 -4.97 -0.24
CA PHE A 41 -7.25 -3.52 -0.10
C PHE A 41 -6.42 -2.67 -1.09
N GLN A 42 -5.75 -3.31 -2.05
CA GLN A 42 -4.94 -2.66 -3.09
C GLN A 42 -5.71 -1.58 -3.88
N ASN A 43 -6.98 -1.83 -4.25
CA ASN A 43 -7.79 -0.88 -5.04
C ASN A 43 -9.07 -0.44 -4.34
N ARG A 44 -9.23 -0.73 -3.05
CA ARG A 44 -10.48 -0.46 -2.34
C ARG A 44 -10.27 -0.28 -0.85
N ASN A 45 -11.12 0.53 -0.23
CA ASN A 45 -11.14 0.70 1.21
C ASN A 45 -12.53 1.05 1.71
N ARG A 46 -12.69 1.10 3.03
CA ARG A 46 -13.94 1.35 3.73
C ARG A 46 -13.83 2.67 4.49
N ILE A 47 -14.86 3.48 4.40
CA ILE A 47 -15.03 4.67 5.25
C ILE A 47 -16.29 4.53 6.09
N LYS A 48 -16.33 5.24 7.22
CA LYS A 48 -17.53 5.33 8.05
C LYS A 48 -18.49 6.33 7.42
N GLY A 49 -19.67 5.86 7.05
CA GLY A 49 -20.77 6.71 6.60
C GLY A 49 -21.84 6.89 7.68
N LYS A 50 -22.74 7.86 7.47
CA LYS A 50 -23.88 8.10 8.36
C LYS A 50 -24.76 6.86 8.57
N ASN A 51 -24.93 6.04 7.52
CA ASN A 51 -25.79 4.85 7.52
C ASN A 51 -24.98 3.54 7.54
N GLY A 52 -23.73 3.57 8.01
CA GLY A 52 -22.84 2.41 8.04
C GLY A 52 -21.65 2.53 7.10
N ILE A 53 -21.02 1.39 6.80
CA ILE A 53 -19.77 1.35 6.03
C ILE A 53 -20.04 1.68 4.56
N ILE A 54 -19.21 2.57 3.99
CA ILE A 54 -19.18 2.86 2.55
C ILE A 54 -17.90 2.27 1.96
N LEU A 55 -18.04 1.47 0.90
CA LEU A 55 -16.91 0.93 0.16
C LEU A 55 -16.48 1.91 -0.94
N LEU A 56 -15.25 2.39 -0.85
CA LEU A 56 -14.55 3.12 -1.89
C LEU A 56 -13.79 2.11 -2.77
N THR A 57 -13.98 2.14 -4.09
CA THR A 57 -13.29 1.23 -5.02
C THR A 57 -12.77 2.02 -6.20
N VAL A 58 -11.44 2.07 -6.32
CA VAL A 58 -10.77 2.57 -7.51
C VAL A 58 -11.00 1.54 -8.63
N PRO A 59 -11.68 1.90 -9.72
CA PRO A 59 -11.97 0.98 -10.81
C PRO A 59 -10.68 0.72 -11.58
N VAL A 60 -10.42 -0.55 -11.89
CA VAL A 60 -9.16 -0.98 -12.52
C VAL A 60 -9.43 -1.90 -13.71
N LEU A 61 -8.53 -1.85 -14.69
CA LEU A 61 -8.63 -2.64 -15.93
C LEU A 61 -7.96 -4.01 -15.75
N THR A 62 -8.77 -5.04 -15.45
CA THR A 62 -8.26 -6.39 -15.16
C THR A 62 -8.83 -7.48 -16.09
N LYS A 63 -9.64 -7.12 -17.08
CA LYS A 63 -10.25 -8.11 -17.98
C LYS A 63 -9.14 -8.85 -18.72
N ASN A 64 -9.12 -10.18 -18.63
CA ASN A 64 -8.10 -11.06 -19.21
C ASN A 64 -6.67 -10.81 -18.68
N LYS A 65 -6.54 -10.28 -17.45
CA LYS A 65 -5.25 -9.94 -16.83
C LYS A 65 -5.11 -10.57 -15.43
N PHE A 66 -5.25 -11.89 -15.35
CA PHE A 66 -5.32 -12.61 -14.07
C PHE A 66 -4.01 -12.57 -13.27
N GLU A 67 -2.86 -12.60 -13.96
CA GLU A 67 -1.53 -12.63 -13.33
C GLU A 67 -0.82 -11.27 -13.33
N GLN A 68 -1.55 -10.19 -13.63
CA GLN A 68 -0.97 -8.86 -13.75
C GLN A 68 -0.33 -8.42 -12.43
N PRO A 69 0.92 -7.92 -12.44
CA PRO A 69 1.55 -7.39 -11.25
C PRO A 69 0.96 -6.02 -10.88
N ILE A 70 1.00 -5.67 -9.59
CA ILE A 70 0.40 -4.42 -9.08
C ILE A 70 0.94 -3.18 -9.80
N LYS A 71 2.26 -3.15 -10.08
CA LYS A 71 2.94 -2.06 -10.80
C LYS A 71 2.38 -1.74 -12.20
N ASP A 72 1.67 -2.69 -12.80
CA ASP A 72 1.11 -2.56 -14.15
C ASP A 72 -0.40 -2.30 -14.15
N VAL A 73 -1.05 -2.28 -12.99
CA VAL A 73 -2.50 -2.10 -12.87
C VAL A 73 -2.92 -0.70 -13.30
N LEU A 74 -3.69 -0.63 -14.39
CA LEU A 74 -4.24 0.61 -14.91
C LEU A 74 -5.60 0.93 -14.27
N ILE A 75 -5.80 2.22 -13.97
CA ILE A 75 -7.08 2.74 -13.48
C ILE A 75 -8.04 2.95 -14.67
N ASN A 76 -9.29 2.53 -14.50
CA ASN A 76 -10.35 2.80 -15.47
C ASN A 76 -10.92 4.21 -15.27
N ASN A 77 -10.29 5.19 -15.92
CA ASN A 77 -10.74 6.59 -15.89
C ASN A 77 -11.97 6.88 -16.77
N GLN A 78 -12.61 5.87 -17.38
CA GLN A 78 -13.92 6.06 -18.04
C GLN A 78 -15.07 6.19 -17.02
N VAL A 79 -14.84 5.75 -15.78
CA VAL A 79 -15.78 5.88 -14.67
C VAL A 79 -15.34 7.06 -13.80
N ASN A 80 -16.29 7.92 -13.43
CA ASN A 80 -16.01 9.09 -12.58
C ASN A 80 -15.94 8.71 -11.09
N TRP A 81 -14.97 7.84 -10.76
CA TRP A 81 -14.79 7.31 -9.40
C TRP A 81 -14.25 8.37 -8.44
N GLN A 82 -13.41 9.29 -8.92
CA GLN A 82 -12.85 10.36 -8.11
C GLN A 82 -13.95 11.26 -7.54
N LYS A 83 -14.87 11.74 -8.39
CA LYS A 83 -16.01 12.56 -7.95
C LYS A 83 -16.86 11.84 -6.92
N LYS A 84 -17.08 10.53 -7.11
CA LYS A 84 -17.83 9.71 -6.15
C LYS A 84 -17.10 9.62 -4.81
N HIS A 85 -15.81 9.31 -4.82
CA HIS A 85 -15.01 9.17 -3.59
C HIS A 85 -14.89 10.50 -2.84
N PHE A 86 -14.56 11.59 -3.54
CA PHE A 86 -14.46 12.91 -2.94
C PHE A 86 -15.78 13.33 -2.29
N ARG A 87 -16.89 13.20 -3.02
CA ARG A 87 -18.23 13.48 -2.47
C ARG A 87 -18.53 12.62 -1.24
N SER A 88 -18.17 11.33 -1.26
CA SER A 88 -18.37 10.43 -0.12
C SER A 88 -17.54 10.86 1.09
N ILE A 89 -16.31 11.32 0.91
CA ILE A 89 -15.46 11.80 2.02
C ILE A 89 -16.00 13.12 2.55
N THR A 90 -16.24 14.11 1.69
CA THR A 90 -16.78 15.42 2.09
C THR A 90 -18.08 15.27 2.87
N LEU A 91 -19.08 14.54 2.35
CA LEU A 91 -20.38 14.44 3.01
C LEU A 91 -20.33 13.76 4.39
N ASN A 92 -19.37 12.86 4.62
CA ASN A 92 -19.29 12.11 5.88
C ASN A 92 -18.29 12.71 6.88
N TYR A 93 -17.35 13.54 6.43
CA TYR A 93 -16.28 14.07 7.27
C TYR A 93 -16.17 15.58 7.31
N GLN A 94 -16.93 16.37 6.52
CA GLN A 94 -16.83 17.84 6.49
C GLN A 94 -16.99 18.53 7.85
N ASN A 95 -17.65 17.88 8.81
CA ASN A 95 -17.85 18.40 10.17
C ASN A 95 -16.91 17.76 11.21
N ALA A 96 -15.92 16.97 10.77
CA ALA A 96 -14.94 16.36 11.66
C ALA A 96 -13.89 17.39 12.08
N THR A 97 -13.37 17.26 13.30
CA THR A 97 -12.43 18.21 13.92
C THR A 97 -11.23 18.58 13.04
N TYR A 98 -10.69 17.62 12.29
CA TYR A 98 -9.49 17.80 11.47
C TYR A 98 -9.79 17.79 9.96
N TYR A 99 -11.05 17.98 9.54
CA TYR A 99 -11.39 17.90 8.12
C TYR A 99 -10.64 18.92 7.28
N ASP A 100 -10.60 20.18 7.73
CA ASP A 100 -9.97 21.26 6.99
C ASP A 100 -8.45 21.04 6.86
N ASP A 101 -7.80 20.43 7.85
CA ASP A 101 -6.37 20.10 7.80
C ASP A 101 -6.03 19.09 6.69
N PHE A 102 -6.97 18.21 6.32
CA PHE A 102 -6.78 17.17 5.30
C PHE A 102 -7.57 17.39 4.02
N ARG A 103 -8.38 18.45 3.95
CA ARG A 103 -9.27 18.73 2.82
C ARG A 103 -8.49 18.83 1.52
N ASP A 104 -7.42 19.62 1.52
CA ASP A 104 -6.62 19.88 0.32
C ASP A 104 -5.92 18.61 -0.19
N PHE A 105 -5.49 17.74 0.73
CA PHE A 105 -4.96 16.43 0.36
C PHE A 105 -6.00 15.60 -0.39
N PHE A 106 -7.22 15.48 0.16
CA PHE A 106 -8.29 14.74 -0.51
C PHE A 106 -8.73 15.38 -1.82
N GLU A 107 -8.83 16.71 -1.87
CA GLU A 107 -9.16 17.44 -3.10
C GLU A 107 -8.11 17.18 -4.19
N LYS A 108 -6.82 17.19 -3.83
CA LYS A 108 -5.74 16.89 -4.75
C LYS A 108 -5.81 15.45 -5.29
N ILE A 109 -5.91 14.44 -4.43
CA ILE A 109 -5.93 13.03 -4.91
C ILE A 109 -7.11 12.73 -5.83
N TYR A 110 -8.24 13.43 -5.67
CA TYR A 110 -9.44 13.22 -6.48
C TYR A 110 -9.63 14.23 -7.63
N SER A 111 -8.86 15.31 -7.69
CA SER A 111 -8.84 16.20 -8.85
C SER A 111 -7.80 15.75 -9.89
N GLU A 112 -6.75 15.06 -9.46
CA GLU A 112 -5.72 14.54 -10.35
C GLU A 112 -6.15 13.26 -11.11
N LYS A 113 -5.62 13.13 -12.33
CA LYS A 113 -5.79 11.94 -13.16
C LYS A 113 -4.63 10.99 -12.93
N TRP A 114 -4.92 9.87 -12.28
CA TRP A 114 -3.98 8.76 -12.06
C TRP A 114 -4.09 7.72 -13.17
N ASN A 115 -2.98 7.29 -13.77
CA ASN A 115 -3.01 6.29 -14.83
C ASN A 115 -2.82 4.88 -14.26
N LYS A 116 -1.88 4.72 -13.33
CA LYS A 116 -1.63 3.45 -12.63
C LYS A 116 -2.12 3.50 -11.19
N LEU A 117 -2.56 2.34 -10.69
CA LEU A 117 -2.97 2.19 -9.29
C LEU A 117 -1.81 2.41 -8.33
N ILE A 118 -0.60 1.95 -8.70
CA ILE A 118 0.59 2.12 -7.89
C ILE A 118 0.92 3.61 -7.65
N GLU A 119 0.80 4.45 -8.68
CA GLU A 119 1.10 5.90 -8.59
C GLU A 119 0.19 6.57 -7.55
N LEU A 120 -1.11 6.26 -7.58
CA LEU A 120 -2.08 6.76 -6.60
C LEU A 120 -1.74 6.29 -5.18
N ASN A 121 -1.49 4.98 -5.02
CA ASN A 121 -1.23 4.41 -3.70
C ASN A 121 0.08 4.91 -3.10
N GLU A 122 1.15 5.02 -3.90
CA GLU A 122 2.42 5.60 -3.49
C GLU A 122 2.25 7.05 -3.07
N TYR A 123 1.54 7.86 -3.84
CA TYR A 123 1.29 9.25 -3.47
C TYR A 123 0.62 9.37 -2.10
N ILE A 124 -0.41 8.54 -1.84
CA ILE A 124 -1.11 8.48 -0.55
C ILE A 124 -0.17 8.02 0.57
N ILE A 125 0.58 6.94 0.34
CA ILE A 125 1.50 6.35 1.33
C ILE A 125 2.57 7.37 1.72
N MET A 126 3.22 8.01 0.75
CA MET A 126 4.28 8.97 0.99
C MET A 126 3.76 10.22 1.71
N HIS A 127 2.55 10.68 1.37
CA HIS A 127 1.93 11.80 2.06
C HIS A 127 1.67 11.47 3.54
N ILE A 128 1.09 10.31 3.83
CA ILE A 128 0.80 9.90 5.21
C ILE A 128 2.10 9.61 6.00
N ALA A 129 3.10 8.98 5.37
CA ALA A 129 4.39 8.76 6.01
C ALA A 129 5.04 10.09 6.43
N LYS A 130 4.99 11.10 5.56
CA LYS A 130 5.47 12.46 5.87
C LYS A 130 4.69 13.09 7.03
N LEU A 131 3.36 12.97 7.05
CA LEU A 131 2.51 13.48 8.14
C LEU A 131 2.82 12.82 9.49
N LEU A 132 3.26 11.56 9.47
CA LEU A 132 3.64 10.78 10.65
C LEU A 132 5.14 10.93 10.99
N GLU A 133 5.86 11.82 10.32
CA GLU A 133 7.30 12.05 10.52
C GLU A 133 8.15 10.78 10.36
N ILE A 134 7.72 9.88 9.46
CA ILE A 134 8.45 8.66 9.13
C ILE A 134 9.48 9.01 8.05
N ASP A 135 10.74 9.11 8.47
CA ASP A 135 11.89 9.41 7.60
C ASP A 135 12.81 8.19 7.49
N LEU A 136 12.61 7.40 6.44
CA LEU A 136 13.42 6.22 6.13
C LEU A 136 13.47 5.96 4.61
N PRO A 137 14.47 5.21 4.12
CA PRO A 137 14.52 4.79 2.72
C PRO A 137 13.32 3.91 2.33
N ILE A 138 12.53 4.39 1.38
CA ILE A 138 11.43 3.63 0.78
C ILE A 138 11.84 3.22 -0.63
N GLN A 139 11.79 1.92 -0.93
CA GLN A 139 12.17 1.33 -2.20
C GLN A 139 11.01 0.58 -2.83
N LYS A 140 11.00 0.45 -4.15
CA LYS A 140 10.03 -0.41 -4.84
C LYS A 140 10.64 -1.74 -5.17
N SER A 141 9.87 -2.79 -4.93
CA SER A 141 10.30 -4.13 -5.26
C SER A 141 10.48 -4.38 -6.76
N SER A 142 9.81 -3.59 -7.60
CA SER A 142 9.95 -3.62 -9.06
C SER A 142 11.26 -3.03 -9.58
N GLU A 143 12.03 -2.36 -8.73
CA GLU A 143 13.39 -1.87 -9.02
C GLU A 143 14.44 -2.99 -8.83
N PHE A 144 14.02 -4.14 -8.31
CA PHE A 144 14.86 -5.32 -8.08
C PHE A 144 14.37 -6.48 -8.93
N ASN A 145 15.29 -7.38 -9.28
CA ASN A 145 14.97 -8.64 -9.94
C ASN A 145 14.76 -9.75 -8.91
N PHE A 146 13.78 -9.61 -8.02
CA PHE A 146 13.48 -10.64 -7.03
C PHE A 146 12.95 -11.93 -7.68
N VAL A 147 13.31 -13.06 -7.10
CA VAL A 147 12.89 -14.41 -7.44
C VAL A 147 12.18 -15.01 -6.21
N GLY A 148 11.57 -16.20 -6.38
CA GLY A 148 10.86 -16.87 -5.30
C GLY A 148 9.46 -16.30 -5.01
N LYS A 149 8.80 -16.91 -4.03
CA LYS A 149 7.43 -16.57 -3.60
C LYS A 149 7.33 -16.74 -2.09
N LYS A 150 6.37 -16.03 -1.47
CA LYS A 150 6.09 -16.12 -0.03
C LYS A 150 7.39 -15.91 0.78
N THR A 151 7.73 -16.79 1.70
CA THR A 151 8.95 -16.72 2.52
C THR A 151 10.24 -16.57 1.70
N ASP A 152 10.37 -17.28 0.57
CA ASP A 152 11.59 -17.22 -0.24
C ASP A 152 11.79 -15.82 -0.84
N LEU A 153 10.69 -15.15 -1.19
CA LEU A 153 10.73 -13.76 -1.64
C LEU A 153 11.17 -12.81 -0.52
N LEU A 154 10.72 -13.03 0.73
CA LEU A 154 11.12 -12.20 1.87
C LEU A 154 12.61 -12.34 2.17
N ILE A 155 13.12 -13.57 2.10
CA ILE A 155 14.54 -13.87 2.26
C ILE A 155 15.35 -13.17 1.17
N GLU A 156 14.91 -13.26 -0.08
CA GLU A 156 15.62 -12.62 -1.19
C GLU A 156 15.62 -11.09 -1.08
N MET A 157 14.51 -10.50 -0.60
CA MET A 157 14.45 -9.09 -0.26
C MET A 157 15.52 -8.72 0.76
N CYS A 158 15.67 -9.49 1.85
CA CYS A 158 16.69 -9.22 2.85
C CYS A 158 18.10 -9.33 2.28
N GLN A 159 18.38 -10.38 1.51
CA GLN A 159 19.70 -10.60 0.91
C GLN A 159 20.11 -9.48 -0.04
N LYS A 160 19.22 -9.04 -0.95
CA LYS A 160 19.59 -7.99 -1.92
C LYS A 160 19.59 -6.58 -1.35
N THR A 161 18.98 -6.38 -0.18
CA THR A 161 18.98 -5.09 0.52
C THR A 161 19.97 -5.04 1.69
N ASN A 162 20.73 -6.12 1.93
CA ASN A 162 21.63 -6.28 3.07
C ASN A 162 20.93 -6.08 4.43
N ALA A 163 19.70 -6.57 4.56
CA ALA A 163 18.96 -6.54 5.82
C ALA A 163 19.24 -7.79 6.66
N ASP A 164 19.43 -7.59 7.96
CA ASP A 164 19.65 -8.66 8.94
C ASP A 164 18.33 -9.26 9.46
N ILE A 165 17.25 -8.48 9.42
CA ILE A 165 15.94 -8.82 10.01
C ILE A 165 14.82 -8.43 9.06
N TYR A 166 13.87 -9.34 8.83
CA TYR A 166 12.59 -9.01 8.21
C TYR A 166 11.50 -8.80 9.27
N LEU A 167 10.97 -7.59 9.38
CA LEU A 167 9.83 -7.29 10.24
C LEU A 167 8.51 -7.65 9.55
N SER A 168 7.93 -8.77 9.96
CA SER A 168 6.63 -9.23 9.47
C SER A 168 5.48 -8.83 10.40
N GLY A 169 4.34 -8.42 9.84
CA GLY A 169 3.12 -8.14 10.61
C GLY A 169 2.35 -9.41 10.96
N GLU A 170 1.29 -9.29 11.77
CA GLU A 170 0.49 -10.46 12.20
C GLU A 170 -0.07 -11.31 11.06
N GLY A 171 -0.44 -10.66 9.93
CA GLY A 171 -0.89 -11.36 8.72
C GLY A 171 0.20 -12.20 8.04
N GLY A 172 1.47 -11.97 8.39
CA GLY A 172 2.63 -12.74 7.97
C GLY A 172 2.66 -14.16 8.51
N ARG A 173 2.10 -14.41 9.70
CA ARG A 173 2.12 -15.74 10.34
C ARG A 173 1.49 -16.85 9.49
N ALA A 174 0.57 -16.50 8.59
CA ALA A 174 -0.09 -17.47 7.72
C ALA A 174 0.78 -17.99 6.55
N TYR A 175 1.90 -17.33 6.24
CA TYR A 175 2.71 -17.68 5.07
C TYR A 175 4.22 -17.58 5.29
N VAL A 176 4.68 -17.03 6.42
CA VAL A 176 6.08 -17.02 6.82
C VAL A 176 6.44 -18.38 7.41
N ASP A 177 7.53 -18.95 6.90
CA ASP A 177 8.12 -20.19 7.40
C ASP A 177 9.42 -19.84 8.14
N ASP A 178 9.34 -19.76 9.46
CA ASP A 178 10.45 -19.37 10.34
C ASP A 178 11.67 -20.29 10.19
N THR A 179 11.47 -21.54 9.74
CA THR A 179 12.58 -22.50 9.57
C THR A 179 13.52 -22.11 8.42
N LYS A 180 13.01 -21.38 7.43
CA LYS A 180 13.80 -20.92 6.27
C LYS A 180 14.67 -19.71 6.60
N PHE A 181 14.26 -18.86 7.53
CA PHE A 181 15.05 -17.69 7.94
C PHE A 181 16.30 -18.06 8.74
N LYS A 182 16.26 -19.13 9.53
CA LYS A 182 17.39 -19.59 10.38
C LYS A 182 18.59 -20.16 9.60
N LYS A 183 18.47 -20.38 8.29
CA LYS A 183 19.53 -20.98 7.46
C LYS A 183 20.45 -19.96 6.78
N ILE A 184 20.16 -18.67 6.90
CA ILE A 184 20.69 -17.65 5.98
C ILE A 184 21.30 -16.43 6.72
N ILE A 185 21.03 -16.27 8.01
CA ILE A 185 21.55 -15.20 8.88
C ILE A 185 22.51 -15.78 9.91
#